data_AF-A0A061NKW0-F1
#
_entry.id   AF-A0A061NKW0-F1
#
_cell.length_a   1.000
_cell.length_b   1.000
_cell.length_c   1.000
_cell.angle_alpha   90.00
_cell.angle_beta   90.00
_cell.angle_gamma   90.00
#
_symmetry.space_group_name_H-M   'P 1'
#
loop_
_entity.id
_entity.type
_entity.pdbx_description
1 polymer ?
#
loop_
_entity_poly.entity_id
_entity_poly.type
_entity_poly.pdbx_seq_one_letter_code
_entity_poly.pdbx_strand_id
1 'polypeptide(L)'
;MRETIDLFVGRVASIVGVGESEVRRILREADYATMTRREQRILIAEVSAILDEVDRRTVGELETGVRRIYEQGRTEALVALGTYASTAEARDAISSASTSRLHRTFVADQIASGTEDLLVATYNTRRHVKQEVRKVARETMRSNEAITSQRADIMRRLNRSADMAIVDRAGRQWGLRTYTEMAVRTKMAETHREATVNQAEESEALYVEVLNGIDPCDRCAQYGGQILRIGQAGDSSYPTLDDAVSAGLYHPNCACTITPVSDPDWR
;
A
#
# COMPACT_ATOMS: atom_id res chain seq x y z
N MET A 1 -6.21 -14.89 3.77
CA MET A 1 -5.92 -13.49 3.38
C MET A 1 -4.67 -12.90 4.03
N ARG A 2 -4.58 -12.77 5.38
CA ARG A 2 -3.51 -12.00 6.05
C ARG A 2 -2.09 -12.43 5.68
N GLU A 3 -1.81 -13.73 5.70
CA GLU A 3 -0.51 -14.27 5.31
C GLU A 3 -0.12 -13.86 3.89
N THR A 4 -1.06 -13.94 2.93
CA THR A 4 -0.85 -13.47 1.56
C THR A 4 -0.47 -11.98 1.53
N ILE A 5 -1.20 -11.13 2.26
CA ILE A 5 -0.92 -9.69 2.34
C ILE A 5 0.48 -9.44 2.91
N ASP A 6 0.81 -10.06 4.04
CA ASP A 6 2.10 -9.88 4.70
C ASP A 6 3.27 -10.33 3.80
N LEU A 7 3.06 -11.33 2.95
CA LEU A 7 4.02 -11.79 1.95
C LEU A 7 4.33 -10.70 0.89
N PHE A 8 3.31 -10.05 0.34
CA PHE A 8 3.48 -8.94 -0.61
C PHE A 8 4.08 -7.70 0.06
N VAL A 9 3.61 -7.35 1.26
CA VAL A 9 4.16 -6.25 2.05
C VAL A 9 5.64 -6.49 2.35
N GLY A 10 6.02 -7.73 2.71
CA GLY A 10 7.42 -8.10 2.96
C GLY A 10 8.31 -7.96 1.72
N ARG A 11 7.83 -8.36 0.53
CA ARG A 11 8.57 -8.18 -0.73
C ARG A 11 8.77 -6.70 -1.06
N VAL A 12 7.71 -5.91 -0.95
CA VAL A 12 7.76 -4.46 -1.17
C VAL A 12 8.71 -3.79 -0.17
N ALA A 13 8.63 -4.14 1.12
CA ALA A 13 9.54 -3.64 2.16
C ALA A 13 11.01 -3.95 1.86
N SER A 14 11.29 -5.15 1.34
CA SER A 14 12.64 -5.57 0.93
C SER A 14 13.14 -4.73 -0.24
N ILE A 15 12.33 -4.52 -1.27
CA ILE A 15 12.67 -3.69 -2.44
C ILE A 15 13.01 -2.27 -2.00
N VAL A 16 12.14 -1.64 -1.20
CA VAL A 16 12.36 -0.27 -0.71
C VAL A 16 13.60 -0.21 0.18
N GLY A 17 13.80 -1.18 1.08
CA GLY A 17 14.96 -1.24 1.96
C GLY A 17 16.30 -1.33 1.21
N VAL A 18 16.34 -2.10 0.11
CA VAL A 18 17.51 -2.16 -0.78
C VAL A 18 17.74 -0.80 -1.45
N GLY A 19 16.69 -0.18 -1.99
CA GLY A 19 16.78 1.14 -2.62
C GLY A 19 17.24 2.25 -1.67
N GLU A 20 16.67 2.32 -0.47
CA GLU A 20 17.10 3.26 0.58
C GLU A 20 18.58 3.05 0.94
N SER A 21 19.01 1.80 1.08
CA SER A 21 20.41 1.48 1.42
C SER A 21 21.37 1.95 0.34
N GLU A 22 20.99 1.77 -0.94
CA GLU A 22 21.78 2.19 -2.09
C GLU A 22 21.82 3.71 -2.25
N VAL A 23 20.68 4.40 -2.08
CA VAL A 23 20.64 5.88 -2.04
C VAL A 23 21.55 6.41 -0.94
N ARG A 24 21.44 5.88 0.29
CA ARG A 24 22.30 6.31 1.40
C ARG A 24 23.77 6.00 1.11
N ARG A 25 24.08 4.91 0.39
CA ARG A 25 25.46 4.55 0.01
C ARG A 25 26.06 5.59 -0.94
N ILE A 26 25.41 5.89 -2.06
CA ILE A 26 25.93 6.86 -3.03
C ILE A 26 26.04 8.28 -2.43
N LEU A 27 25.10 8.66 -1.57
CA LEU A 27 25.16 9.95 -0.88
C LEU A 27 26.34 10.04 0.10
N ARG A 28 26.77 8.92 0.71
CA ARG A 28 27.94 8.88 1.61
C ARG A 28 29.27 8.91 0.89
N GLU A 29 29.34 8.28 -0.28
CA GLU A 29 30.57 8.15 -1.08
C GLU A 29 30.90 9.42 -1.88
N ALA A 30 29.90 10.26 -2.15
CA ALA A 30 30.10 11.51 -2.87
C ALA A 30 31.04 12.48 -2.13
N ASP A 31 31.98 13.08 -2.88
CA ASP A 31 32.84 14.14 -2.35
C ASP A 31 32.17 15.52 -2.50
N TYR A 32 31.54 15.98 -1.42
CA TYR A 32 30.91 17.31 -1.37
C TYR A 32 31.90 18.48 -1.25
N ALA A 33 33.17 18.21 -0.92
CA ALA A 33 34.16 19.27 -0.74
C ALA A 33 34.56 19.91 -2.07
N THR A 34 34.76 19.06 -3.08
CA THR A 34 35.24 19.47 -4.41
C THR A 34 34.16 19.36 -5.49
N MET A 35 32.93 19.01 -5.10
CA MET A 35 31.82 18.72 -6.01
C MET A 35 31.56 19.84 -7.01
N THR A 36 31.76 19.53 -8.28
CA THR A 36 31.37 20.38 -9.41
C THR A 36 29.86 20.32 -9.66
N ARG A 37 29.35 21.31 -10.42
CA ARG A 37 27.96 21.28 -10.91
C ARG A 37 27.64 20.06 -11.77
N ARG A 38 28.63 19.50 -12.46
CA ARG A 38 28.47 18.30 -13.28
C ARG A 38 28.30 17.06 -12.40
N GLU A 39 29.18 16.86 -11.43
CA GLU A 39 29.11 15.74 -10.48
C GLU A 39 27.82 15.78 -9.66
N GLN A 40 27.40 16.97 -9.23
CA GLN A 40 26.10 17.15 -8.56
C GLN A 40 24.92 16.66 -9.43
N ARG A 41 24.92 16.94 -10.73
CA ARG A 41 23.86 16.47 -11.64
C ARG A 41 23.90 14.96 -11.82
N ILE A 42 25.09 14.37 -11.88
CA ILE A 42 25.30 12.92 -11.98
C ILE A 42 24.75 12.24 -10.72
N LEU A 43 25.15 12.69 -9.52
CA LEU A 43 24.67 12.13 -8.25
C LEU A 43 23.14 12.18 -8.13
N ILE A 44 22.52 13.30 -8.51
CA ILE A 44 21.05 13.42 -8.49
C ILE A 44 20.39 12.47 -9.51
N ALA A 45 21.01 12.26 -10.67
CA ALA A 45 20.52 11.32 -11.67
C ALA A 45 20.65 9.88 -11.19
N GLU A 46 21.76 9.52 -10.53
CA GLU A 46 21.97 8.20 -9.93
C GLU A 46 20.93 7.90 -8.84
N VAL A 47 20.68 8.84 -7.92
CA VAL A 47 19.58 8.72 -6.93
C VAL A 47 18.25 8.50 -7.64
N SER A 48 17.98 9.27 -8.70
CA SER A 48 16.71 9.17 -9.43
C SER A 48 16.56 7.79 -10.07
N ALA A 49 17.61 7.25 -10.69
CA ALA A 49 17.60 5.93 -11.30
C ALA A 49 17.36 4.80 -10.27
N ILE A 50 17.93 4.92 -9.06
CA ILE A 50 17.64 3.96 -7.97
C ILE A 50 16.17 4.03 -7.55
N LEU A 51 15.61 5.23 -7.43
CA LEU A 51 14.20 5.38 -7.07
C LEU A 51 13.26 4.92 -8.20
N ASP A 52 13.63 5.11 -9.47
CA ASP A 52 12.89 4.59 -10.62
C ASP A 52 12.88 3.04 -10.64
N GLU A 53 13.99 2.41 -10.22
CA GLU A 53 14.07 0.97 -10.02
C GLU A 53 13.13 0.48 -8.91
N VAL A 54 13.12 1.20 -7.78
CA VAL A 54 12.20 0.93 -6.65
C VAL A 54 10.76 1.05 -7.12
N ASP A 55 10.42 2.12 -7.84
CA ASP A 55 9.08 2.35 -8.41
C ASP A 55 8.67 1.17 -9.27
N ARG A 56 9.47 0.81 -10.27
CA ARG A 56 9.15 -0.29 -11.19
C ARG A 56 8.96 -1.62 -10.47
N ARG A 57 9.83 -1.96 -9.51
CA ARG A 57 9.76 -3.23 -8.78
C ARG A 57 8.58 -3.27 -7.81
N THR A 58 8.33 -2.20 -7.07
CA THR A 58 7.21 -2.14 -6.12
C THR A 58 5.86 -2.13 -6.83
N VAL A 59 5.73 -1.44 -7.96
CA VAL A 59 4.52 -1.49 -8.80
C VAL A 59 4.29 -2.91 -9.34
N GLY A 60 5.33 -3.61 -9.80
CA GLY A 60 5.17 -5.01 -10.24
C GLY A 60 4.68 -5.96 -9.13
N GLU A 61 5.16 -5.76 -7.89
CA GLU A 61 4.67 -6.50 -6.73
C GLU A 61 3.23 -6.13 -6.37
N LEU A 62 2.87 -4.84 -6.46
CA LEU A 62 1.51 -4.35 -6.25
C LEU A 62 0.56 -4.98 -7.26
N GLU A 63 0.89 -4.97 -8.55
CA GLU A 63 0.06 -5.55 -9.61
C GLU A 63 -0.19 -7.04 -9.38
N THR A 64 0.86 -7.78 -9.05
CA THR A 64 0.76 -9.22 -8.73
C THR A 64 -0.09 -9.44 -7.49
N GLY A 65 0.09 -8.61 -6.45
CA GLY A 65 -0.64 -8.70 -5.20
C GLY A 65 -2.12 -8.41 -5.35
N VAL A 66 -2.48 -7.31 -6.02
CA VAL A 66 -3.87 -6.92 -6.25
C VAL A 66 -4.61 -8.03 -7.00
N ARG A 67 -4.02 -8.56 -8.08
CA ARG A 67 -4.63 -9.68 -8.83
C ARG A 67 -4.84 -10.91 -7.95
N ARG A 68 -3.82 -11.30 -7.20
CA ARG A 68 -3.86 -12.51 -6.35
C ARG A 68 -4.88 -12.36 -5.21
N ILE A 69 -4.91 -11.22 -4.54
CA ILE A 69 -5.81 -10.93 -3.43
C ILE A 69 -7.25 -10.79 -3.92
N TYR A 70 -7.46 -10.16 -5.07
CA TYR A 70 -8.78 -10.03 -5.68
C TYR A 70 -9.35 -11.40 -6.05
N GLU A 71 -8.57 -12.27 -6.69
CA GLU A 71 -8.97 -13.66 -6.95
C GLU A 71 -9.27 -14.41 -5.64
N GLN A 72 -8.43 -14.24 -4.62
CA GLN A 72 -8.65 -14.87 -3.31
C GLN A 72 -10.00 -14.46 -2.71
N GLY A 73 -10.30 -13.16 -2.62
CA GLY A 73 -11.57 -12.65 -2.08
C GLY A 73 -12.80 -13.17 -2.81
N ARG A 74 -12.73 -13.30 -4.14
CA ARG A 74 -13.80 -13.91 -4.95
C ARG A 74 -14.00 -15.39 -4.63
N THR A 75 -12.92 -16.16 -4.59
CA THR A 75 -13.02 -17.60 -4.30
C THR A 75 -13.53 -17.87 -2.88
N GLU A 76 -13.12 -17.06 -1.91
CA GLU A 76 -13.60 -17.16 -0.53
C GLU A 76 -15.08 -16.78 -0.45
N ALA A 77 -15.53 -15.74 -1.16
CA ALA A 77 -16.93 -15.34 -1.22
C ALA A 77 -17.84 -16.43 -1.79
N LEU A 78 -17.44 -17.06 -2.89
CA LEU A 78 -18.22 -18.14 -3.51
C LEU A 78 -18.35 -19.38 -2.61
N VAL A 79 -17.31 -19.71 -1.85
CA VAL A 79 -17.35 -20.80 -0.88
C VAL A 79 -18.24 -20.44 0.30
N ALA A 80 -18.14 -19.21 0.81
CA ALA A 80 -18.99 -18.73 1.90
C ALA A 80 -20.49 -18.77 1.54
N LEU A 81 -20.83 -18.52 0.28
CA LEU A 81 -22.21 -18.63 -0.24
C LEU A 81 -22.65 -20.06 -0.55
N GLY A 82 -21.76 -21.05 -0.42
CA GLY A 82 -22.07 -22.46 -0.68
C GLY A 82 -22.11 -22.83 -2.17
N THR A 83 -21.68 -21.95 -3.07
CA THR A 83 -21.63 -22.23 -4.53
C THR A 83 -20.61 -23.31 -4.88
N TYR A 84 -19.49 -23.35 -4.15
CA TYR A 84 -18.44 -24.35 -4.31
C TYR A 84 -18.00 -24.91 -2.95
N ALA A 85 -17.54 -26.16 -2.92
CA ALA A 85 -17.13 -26.81 -1.67
C ALA A 85 -15.73 -26.36 -1.20
N SER A 86 -14.91 -25.81 -2.10
CA SER A 86 -13.56 -25.35 -1.77
C SER A 86 -13.10 -24.17 -2.63
N THR A 87 -12.10 -23.43 -2.13
CA THR A 87 -11.49 -22.32 -2.88
C THR A 87 -10.68 -22.79 -4.09
N ALA A 88 -10.32 -24.08 -4.15
CA ALA A 88 -9.69 -24.68 -5.33
C ALA A 88 -10.71 -24.85 -6.46
N GLU A 89 -11.86 -25.45 -6.18
CA GLU A 89 -12.96 -25.59 -7.14
C GLU A 89 -13.45 -24.24 -7.65
N ALA A 90 -13.66 -23.27 -6.74
CA ALA A 90 -14.06 -21.92 -7.10
C ALA A 90 -13.04 -21.23 -8.02
N ARG A 91 -11.74 -21.46 -7.80
CA ARG A 91 -10.66 -20.91 -8.65
C ARG A 91 -10.68 -21.51 -10.05
N ASP A 92 -10.84 -22.82 -10.15
CA ASP A 92 -10.89 -23.52 -11.44
C ASP A 92 -12.11 -23.06 -12.27
N ALA A 93 -13.24 -22.85 -11.61
CA ALA A 93 -14.43 -22.27 -12.24
C ALA A 93 -14.21 -20.82 -12.71
N ILE A 94 -13.63 -19.95 -11.86
CA ILE A 94 -13.34 -18.56 -12.24
C ILE A 94 -12.34 -18.47 -13.39
N SER A 95 -11.30 -19.31 -13.38
CA SER A 95 -10.23 -19.28 -14.39
C SER A 95 -10.67 -19.81 -15.75
N SER A 96 -11.64 -20.72 -15.79
CA SER A 96 -12.25 -21.24 -17.02
C SER A 96 -13.37 -20.34 -17.56
N ALA A 97 -13.97 -19.50 -16.73
CA ALA A 97 -14.96 -18.52 -17.14
C ALA A 97 -14.32 -17.25 -17.76
N SER A 98 -15.02 -16.64 -18.72
CA SER A 98 -14.65 -15.30 -19.16
C SER A 98 -14.82 -14.32 -18.00
N THR A 99 -13.73 -13.71 -17.53
CA THR A 99 -13.81 -12.71 -16.47
C THR A 99 -14.76 -11.58 -16.90
N SER A 100 -15.70 -11.17 -16.04
CA SER A 100 -16.59 -10.07 -16.35
C SER A 100 -15.80 -8.77 -16.60
N ARG A 101 -16.36 -7.85 -17.41
CA ARG A 101 -15.73 -6.54 -17.64
C ARG A 101 -15.57 -5.78 -16.33
N LEU A 102 -16.57 -5.89 -15.44
CA LEU A 102 -16.59 -5.27 -14.12
C LEU A 102 -15.34 -5.64 -13.32
N HIS A 103 -15.03 -6.93 -13.17
CA HIS A 103 -13.87 -7.38 -12.41
C HIS A 103 -12.54 -6.92 -13.00
N ARG A 104 -12.41 -6.89 -14.34
CA ARG A 104 -11.19 -6.40 -15.00
C ARG A 104 -10.98 -4.91 -14.76
N THR A 105 -12.05 -4.12 -14.87
CA THR A 105 -12.00 -2.68 -14.60
C THR A 105 -11.65 -2.42 -13.14
N PHE A 106 -12.29 -3.12 -12.21
CA PHE A 106 -12.00 -2.97 -10.79
C PHE A 106 -10.53 -3.26 -10.44
N VAL A 107 -9.97 -4.37 -10.92
CA VAL A 107 -8.56 -4.71 -10.72
C VAL A 107 -7.64 -3.64 -11.32
N ALA A 108 -7.97 -3.12 -12.51
CA ALA A 108 -7.19 -2.06 -13.14
C ALA A 108 -7.21 -0.75 -12.31
N ASP A 109 -8.38 -0.38 -11.77
CA ASP A 109 -8.53 0.83 -10.94
C ASP A 109 -7.76 0.70 -9.62
N GLN A 110 -7.80 -0.46 -8.97
CA GLN A 110 -7.03 -0.71 -7.74
C GLN A 110 -5.52 -0.68 -7.98
N ILE A 111 -5.06 -1.22 -9.12
CA ILE A 111 -3.66 -1.11 -9.55
C ILE A 111 -3.28 0.35 -9.79
N ALA A 112 -4.12 1.10 -10.51
CA ALA A 112 -3.84 2.49 -10.85
C ALA A 112 -3.76 3.38 -9.60
N SER A 113 -4.77 3.29 -8.72
CA SER A 113 -4.81 4.03 -7.45
C SER A 113 -3.62 3.67 -6.54
N GLY A 114 -3.32 2.37 -6.37
CA GLY A 114 -2.18 1.98 -5.53
C GLY A 114 -0.83 2.38 -6.14
N THR A 115 -0.72 2.42 -7.48
CA THR A 115 0.48 2.92 -8.16
C THR A 115 0.69 4.39 -7.88
N GLU A 116 -0.37 5.20 -7.94
CA GLU A 116 -0.30 6.62 -7.61
C GLU A 116 0.23 6.85 -6.19
N ASP A 117 -0.30 6.11 -5.20
CA ASP A 117 0.15 6.20 -3.80
C ASP A 117 1.65 5.90 -3.64
N LEU A 118 2.16 4.90 -4.35
CA LEU A 118 3.58 4.52 -4.30
C LEU A 118 4.49 5.57 -4.96
N LEU A 119 4.11 6.06 -6.14
CA LEU A 119 4.91 7.02 -6.90
C LEU A 119 5.01 8.38 -6.20
N VAL A 120 3.99 8.79 -5.45
CA VAL A 120 4.04 10.04 -4.66
C VAL A 120 5.15 9.97 -3.61
N ALA A 121 5.33 8.80 -2.96
CA ALA A 121 6.33 8.62 -1.91
C ALA A 121 7.76 8.78 -2.45
N THR A 122 8.09 8.11 -3.55
CA THR A 122 9.42 8.19 -4.18
C THR A 122 9.66 9.54 -4.87
N TYR A 123 8.62 10.15 -5.46
CA TYR A 123 8.68 11.51 -5.99
C TYR A 123 9.15 12.50 -4.93
N ASN A 124 8.55 12.46 -3.75
CA ASN A 124 8.91 13.34 -2.64
C ASN A 124 10.32 13.06 -2.12
N THR A 125 10.71 11.80 -1.93
CA THR A 125 12.08 11.43 -1.56
C THR A 125 13.09 11.99 -2.55
N ARG A 126 12.85 11.82 -3.86
CA ARG A 126 13.70 12.36 -4.94
C ARG A 126 13.84 13.88 -4.84
N ARG A 127 12.73 14.58 -4.54
CA ARG A 127 12.71 16.03 -4.35
C ARG A 127 13.52 16.46 -3.12
N HIS A 128 13.36 15.78 -1.98
CA HIS A 128 14.08 16.08 -0.75
C HIS A 128 15.59 15.84 -0.88
N VAL A 129 16.00 14.69 -1.41
CA VAL A 129 17.41 14.39 -1.65
C VAL A 129 18.04 15.43 -2.59
N LYS A 130 17.36 15.76 -3.70
CA LYS A 130 17.82 16.79 -4.64
C LYS A 130 18.00 18.16 -3.99
N GLN A 131 17.07 18.57 -3.13
CA GLN A 131 17.17 19.83 -2.40
C GLN A 131 18.34 19.82 -1.42
N GLU A 132 18.53 18.72 -0.69
CA GLU A 132 19.58 18.61 0.32
C GLU A 132 20.97 18.52 -0.31
N VAL A 133 21.16 17.73 -1.36
CA VAL A 133 22.43 17.69 -2.13
C VAL A 133 22.80 19.09 -2.65
N ARG A 134 21.81 19.86 -3.13
CA ARG A 134 22.03 21.26 -3.56
C ARG A 134 22.37 22.20 -2.42
N LYS A 135 21.85 21.95 -1.22
CA LYS A 135 22.11 22.75 -0.04
C LYS A 135 23.53 22.47 0.48
N VAL A 136 23.85 21.20 0.71
CA VAL A 136 25.17 20.74 1.18
C VAL A 136 26.28 21.22 0.24
N ALA A 137 26.17 21.00 -1.07
CA ALA A 137 27.20 21.44 -2.02
C ALA A 137 27.44 22.96 -2.02
N ARG A 138 26.41 23.77 -1.71
CA ARG A 138 26.58 25.24 -1.59
C ARG A 138 27.21 25.65 -0.27
N GLU A 139 26.90 24.94 0.81
CA GLU A 139 27.47 25.16 2.14
C GLU A 139 28.96 24.84 2.15
N THR A 140 29.35 23.69 1.58
CA THR A 140 30.76 23.28 1.49
C THR A 140 31.60 24.23 0.62
N MET A 141 31.07 24.72 -0.51
CA MET A 141 31.77 25.71 -1.35
C MET A 141 32.00 27.06 -0.66
N ARG A 142 31.15 27.44 0.31
CA ARG A 142 31.25 28.73 1.03
C ARG A 142 32.08 28.63 2.30
N SER A 143 32.29 27.42 2.79
CA SER A 143 33.02 27.18 4.04
C SER A 143 34.52 27.12 3.78
N ASN A 144 35.27 27.99 4.46
CA ASN A 144 36.73 27.87 4.58
C ASN A 144 37.13 26.92 5.74
N GLU A 145 36.16 26.39 6.48
CA GLU A 145 36.42 25.48 7.61
C GLU A 145 36.68 24.05 7.13
N ALA A 146 37.47 23.30 7.91
CA ALA A 146 37.70 21.89 7.67
C ALA A 146 36.37 21.12 7.65
N ILE A 147 35.93 20.74 6.45
CA ILE A 147 34.72 19.96 6.13
C ILE A 147 34.58 18.72 7.01
N THR A 148 35.70 18.19 7.50
CA THR A 148 35.78 17.09 8.46
C THR A 148 34.94 17.31 9.72
N SER A 149 34.86 18.54 10.25
CA SER A 149 34.09 18.87 11.45
C SER A 149 32.56 18.88 11.21
N GLN A 150 32.12 19.18 10.00
CA GLN A 150 30.70 19.27 9.61
C GLN A 150 30.19 18.00 8.93
N ARG A 151 31.08 17.06 8.57
CA ARG A 151 30.74 15.83 7.83
C ARG A 151 29.65 15.00 8.50
N ALA A 152 29.70 14.85 9.82
CA ALA A 152 28.69 14.10 10.56
C ALA A 152 27.30 14.75 10.44
N ASP A 153 27.21 16.08 10.49
CA ASP A 153 25.95 16.79 10.36
C ASP A 153 25.37 16.71 8.94
N ILE A 154 26.22 16.91 7.94
CA ILE A 154 25.88 16.75 6.52
C ILE A 154 25.30 15.36 6.27
N MET A 155 25.95 14.31 6.77
CA MET A 155 25.49 12.94 6.58
C MET A 155 24.18 12.66 7.30
N ARG A 156 23.96 13.21 8.50
CA ARG A 156 22.66 13.11 9.19
C ARG A 156 21.53 13.75 8.36
N ARG A 157 21.77 14.91 7.77
CA ARG A 157 20.78 15.63 6.94
C ARG A 157 20.49 14.92 5.63
N LEU A 158 21.51 14.39 4.95
CA LEU A 158 21.37 13.59 3.73
C LEU A 158 20.62 12.28 3.97
N ASN A 159 20.92 11.58 5.06
CA ASN A 159 20.16 10.38 5.44
C ASN A 159 18.70 10.73 5.73
N ARG A 160 18.43 11.81 6.47
CA ARG A 160 17.06 12.26 6.75
C ARG A 160 16.29 12.63 5.47
N SER A 161 16.95 13.23 4.48
CA SER A 161 16.28 13.57 3.22
C SER A 161 15.99 12.35 2.34
N ALA A 162 16.81 11.29 2.44
CA ALA A 162 16.55 10.00 1.81
C ALA A 162 15.40 9.24 2.50
N ASP A 163 15.23 9.44 3.81
CA ASP A 163 14.17 8.76 4.57
C ASP A 163 12.82 9.48 4.45
N MET A 164 12.79 10.78 4.16
CA MET A 164 11.55 11.56 4.12
C MET A 164 10.77 11.34 2.81
N ALA A 165 9.66 10.61 2.89
CA ALA A 165 8.78 10.35 1.74
C ALA A 165 7.45 11.10 1.79
N ILE A 166 6.77 11.12 2.94
CA ILE A 166 5.45 11.75 3.06
C ILE A 166 5.40 12.64 4.29
N VAL A 167 4.78 13.81 4.14
CA VAL A 167 4.32 14.62 5.28
C VAL A 167 2.81 14.62 5.22
N ASP A 168 2.15 14.07 6.24
CA ASP A 168 0.69 14.01 6.24
C ASP A 168 0.05 15.33 6.69
N ARG A 169 -1.28 15.41 6.62
CA ARG A 169 -2.05 16.60 7.01
C ARG A 169 -1.85 17.01 8.47
N ALA A 170 -1.46 16.08 9.35
CA ALA A 170 -1.16 16.35 10.75
C ALA A 170 0.32 16.74 10.99
N GLY A 171 1.11 16.87 9.92
CA GLY A 171 2.52 17.25 9.98
C GLY A 171 3.46 16.09 10.35
N ARG A 172 2.99 14.85 10.42
CA ARG A 172 3.86 13.70 10.71
C ARG A 172 4.68 13.36 9.48
N GLN A 173 5.95 13.03 9.71
CA GLN A 173 6.89 12.62 8.67
C GLN A 173 6.95 11.10 8.63
N TRP A 174 6.77 10.55 7.43
CA TRP A 174 6.79 9.13 7.18
C TRP A 174 8.02 8.74 6.37
N GLY A 175 8.69 7.70 6.87
CA GLY A 175 9.75 6.99 6.16
C GLY A 175 9.24 6.40 4.85
N LEU A 176 10.06 6.38 3.78
CA LEU A 176 9.68 5.76 2.51
C LEU A 176 9.20 4.32 2.71
N ARG A 177 10.02 3.48 3.38
CA ARG A 177 9.63 2.12 3.71
C ARG A 177 8.33 2.01 4.51
N THR A 178 8.21 2.77 5.62
CA THR A 178 7.05 2.69 6.51
C THR A 178 5.75 3.09 5.79
N TYR A 179 5.80 4.15 4.99
CA TYR A 179 4.66 4.59 4.21
C TYR A 179 4.25 3.55 3.17
N THR A 180 5.21 3.06 2.39
CA THR A 180 4.97 2.07 1.34
C THR A 180 4.41 0.75 1.90
N GLU A 181 4.91 0.27 3.04
CA GLU A 181 4.34 -0.90 3.72
C GLU A 181 2.87 -0.67 4.13
N MET A 182 2.56 0.49 4.70
CA MET A 182 1.20 0.86 5.13
C MET A 182 0.26 1.02 3.93
N ALA A 183 0.71 1.67 2.86
CA ALA A 183 -0.07 1.87 1.64
C ALA A 183 -0.41 0.53 0.98
N VAL A 184 0.58 -0.35 0.79
CA VAL A 184 0.36 -1.68 0.20
C VAL A 184 -0.54 -2.54 1.09
N ARG A 185 -0.31 -2.57 2.41
CA ARG A 185 -1.17 -3.35 3.32
C ARG A 185 -2.62 -2.88 3.23
N THR A 186 -2.84 -1.57 3.23
CA THR A 186 -4.18 -0.98 3.14
C THR A 186 -4.83 -1.30 1.81
N LYS A 187 -4.11 -1.11 0.70
CA LYS A 187 -4.62 -1.39 -0.66
C LYS A 187 -4.97 -2.87 -0.85
N MET A 188 -4.18 -3.80 -0.32
CA MET A 188 -4.49 -5.23 -0.40
C MET A 188 -5.72 -5.59 0.45
N ALA A 189 -5.84 -5.05 1.66
CA ALA A 189 -6.99 -5.31 2.51
C ALA A 189 -8.28 -4.73 1.91
N GLU A 190 -8.22 -3.54 1.32
CA GLU A 190 -9.31 -2.93 0.53
C GLU A 190 -9.68 -3.82 -0.66
N THR A 191 -8.69 -4.21 -1.48
CA THR A 191 -8.89 -5.09 -2.65
C THR A 191 -9.61 -6.38 -2.28
N HIS A 192 -9.26 -6.99 -1.14
CA HIS A 192 -9.92 -8.22 -0.68
C HIS A 192 -11.40 -8.00 -0.38
N ARG A 193 -11.73 -6.98 0.41
CA ARG A 193 -13.13 -6.68 0.79
C ARG A 193 -13.97 -6.36 -0.43
N GLU A 194 -13.44 -5.53 -1.31
CA GLU A 194 -14.13 -5.15 -2.54
C GLU A 194 -14.31 -6.35 -3.49
N ALA A 195 -13.33 -7.25 -3.57
CA ALA A 195 -13.50 -8.51 -4.29
C ALA A 195 -14.64 -9.36 -3.71
N THR A 196 -14.75 -9.39 -2.38
CA THR A 196 -15.82 -10.07 -1.67
C THR A 196 -17.18 -9.42 -1.95
N VAL A 197 -17.29 -8.09 -1.87
CA VAL A 197 -18.54 -7.36 -2.19
C VAL A 197 -18.96 -7.58 -3.63
N ASN A 198 -18.05 -7.36 -4.59
CA ASN A 198 -18.34 -7.54 -6.01
C ASN A 198 -18.81 -8.98 -6.32
N GLN A 199 -18.23 -9.98 -5.68
CA GLN A 199 -18.65 -11.37 -5.87
C GLN A 199 -19.97 -11.69 -5.19
N ALA A 200 -20.22 -11.11 -4.02
CA ALA A 200 -21.49 -11.23 -3.31
C ALA A 200 -22.64 -10.66 -4.15
N GLU A 201 -22.47 -9.46 -4.69
CA GLU A 201 -23.45 -8.82 -5.58
C GLU A 201 -23.68 -9.63 -6.87
N GLU A 202 -22.62 -10.16 -7.49
CA GLU A 202 -22.75 -11.04 -8.67
C GLU A 202 -23.50 -12.33 -8.35
N SER A 203 -23.48 -12.76 -7.09
CA SER A 203 -24.20 -13.93 -6.57
C SER A 203 -25.54 -13.56 -5.93
N GLU A 204 -26.01 -12.32 -6.10
CA GLU A 204 -27.26 -11.78 -5.56
C GLU A 204 -27.37 -11.81 -4.03
N ALA A 205 -26.25 -11.94 -3.32
CA ALA A 205 -26.19 -11.84 -1.88
C ALA A 205 -26.29 -10.37 -1.44
N LEU A 206 -27.11 -10.11 -0.42
CA LEU A 206 -27.44 -8.75 0.03
C LEU A 206 -26.70 -8.33 1.31
N TYR A 207 -26.01 -9.27 1.96
CA TYR A 207 -25.46 -9.07 3.30
C TYR A 207 -24.03 -9.58 3.41
N VAL A 208 -23.28 -8.96 4.32
CA VAL A 208 -21.95 -9.42 4.76
C VAL A 208 -21.88 -9.44 6.27
N GLU A 209 -21.14 -10.39 6.82
CA GLU A 209 -20.71 -10.36 8.21
C GLU A 209 -19.29 -9.79 8.30
N VAL A 210 -19.07 -8.85 9.21
CA VAL A 210 -17.73 -8.31 9.49
C VAL A 210 -16.96 -9.26 10.39
N LEU A 211 -15.78 -9.66 9.95
CA LEU A 211 -14.88 -10.52 10.72
C LEU A 211 -13.73 -9.68 11.27
N ASN A 212 -13.57 -9.68 12.59
CA ASN A 212 -12.45 -9.03 13.25
C ASN A 212 -11.14 -9.74 12.92
N GLY A 213 -10.08 -8.96 12.73
CA GLY A 213 -8.71 -9.48 12.76
C GLY A 213 -8.28 -9.88 14.17
N ILE A 214 -7.07 -10.43 14.30
CA ILE A 214 -6.43 -10.62 15.62
C ILE A 214 -6.14 -9.24 16.21
N ASP A 215 -6.51 -9.03 17.47
CA ASP A 215 -6.38 -7.77 18.21
C ASP A 215 -6.96 -6.56 17.46
N PRO A 216 -8.29 -6.56 17.19
CA PRO A 216 -8.92 -5.46 16.47
C PRO A 216 -8.83 -4.17 17.28
N CYS A 217 -8.60 -3.03 16.62
CA CYS A 217 -8.68 -1.75 17.31
C CYS A 217 -10.13 -1.48 17.74
N ASP A 218 -10.32 -0.65 18.78
CA ASP A 218 -11.65 -0.32 19.32
C ASP A 218 -12.65 0.15 18.25
N ARG A 219 -12.18 0.89 17.23
CA ARG A 219 -13.04 1.39 16.15
C ARG A 219 -13.60 0.27 15.28
N CYS A 220 -12.81 -0.76 14.99
CA CYS A 220 -13.27 -1.89 14.18
C CYS A 220 -13.91 -2.98 15.02
N ALA A 221 -13.43 -3.17 16.26
CA ALA A 221 -13.87 -4.25 17.15
C ALA A 221 -15.39 -4.26 17.35
N GLN A 222 -16.01 -3.08 17.46
CA GLN A 222 -17.45 -2.90 17.63
C GLN A 222 -18.30 -3.48 16.49
N TYR A 223 -17.74 -3.62 15.28
CA TYR A 223 -18.44 -4.14 14.11
C TYR A 223 -18.28 -5.66 13.97
N GLY A 224 -17.36 -6.29 14.69
CA GLY A 224 -17.12 -7.73 14.57
C GLY A 224 -18.38 -8.56 14.88
N GLY A 225 -18.75 -9.44 13.95
CA GLY A 225 -19.98 -10.22 14.02
C GLY A 225 -21.24 -9.40 13.75
N GLN A 226 -21.16 -8.17 13.24
CA GLN A 226 -22.33 -7.48 12.75
C GLN A 226 -22.63 -7.88 11.31
N ILE A 227 -23.91 -8.07 11.02
CA ILE A 227 -24.41 -8.24 9.65
C ILE A 227 -24.72 -6.86 9.09
N LEU A 228 -24.11 -6.55 7.95
CA LEU A 228 -24.26 -5.29 7.24
C LEU A 228 -24.84 -5.54 5.85
N ARG A 229 -25.69 -4.63 5.38
CA ARG A 229 -26.22 -4.69 4.01
C ARG A 229 -25.23 -4.18 2.99
N ILE A 230 -25.19 -4.85 1.85
CA ILE A 230 -24.51 -4.36 0.65
C ILE A 230 -25.47 -3.42 -0.07
N GLY A 231 -25.08 -2.14 -0.17
CA GLY A 231 -25.93 -1.11 -0.79
C GLY A 231 -27.25 -0.91 -0.05
N GLN A 232 -28.32 -0.65 -0.83
CA GLN A 232 -29.63 -0.24 -0.29
C GLN A 232 -30.69 -1.35 -0.31
N ALA A 233 -30.42 -2.48 -0.99
CA ALA A 233 -31.32 -3.63 -1.02
C ALA A 233 -31.29 -4.40 0.31
N GLY A 234 -32.31 -5.23 0.57
CA GLY A 234 -32.43 -6.01 1.81
C GLY A 234 -33.23 -5.32 2.93
N ASP A 235 -33.27 -5.93 4.11
CA ASP A 235 -34.01 -5.45 5.28
C ASP A 235 -33.33 -4.23 5.91
N SER A 236 -34.01 -3.09 5.85
CA SER A 236 -33.59 -1.82 6.44
C SER A 236 -33.28 -1.84 7.94
N SER A 237 -33.65 -2.91 8.67
CA SER A 237 -33.28 -3.10 10.07
C SER A 237 -31.76 -3.27 10.26
N TYR A 238 -31.04 -3.77 9.24
CA TYR A 238 -29.60 -3.90 9.25
C TYR A 238 -28.92 -2.61 8.72
N PRO A 239 -27.85 -2.12 9.37
CA PRO A 239 -27.08 -0.98 8.86
C PRO A 239 -26.38 -1.32 7.54
N THR A 240 -26.07 -0.31 6.73
CA THR A 240 -25.34 -0.52 5.47
C THR A 240 -23.83 -0.61 5.72
N LEU A 241 -23.13 -1.33 4.84
CA LEU A 241 -21.66 -1.38 4.84
C LEU A 241 -21.07 0.03 4.67
N ASP A 242 -21.64 0.84 3.77
CA ASP A 242 -21.19 2.20 3.50
C ASP A 242 -21.30 3.12 4.72
N ASP A 243 -22.40 3.01 5.48
CA ASP A 243 -22.59 3.77 6.72
C ASP A 243 -21.56 3.36 7.77
N ALA A 244 -21.29 2.05 7.92
CA ALA A 244 -20.29 1.54 8.85
C ALA A 244 -18.87 2.01 8.49
N VAL A 245 -18.51 1.98 7.20
CA VAL A 245 -17.23 2.49 6.69
C VAL A 245 -17.11 4.00 6.94
N SER A 246 -18.17 4.76 6.66
CA SER A 246 -18.24 6.20 6.92
C SER A 246 -18.11 6.53 8.41
N ALA A 247 -18.63 5.65 9.28
CA ALA A 247 -18.52 5.76 10.73
C ALA A 247 -17.16 5.25 11.28
N GLY A 248 -16.25 4.77 10.44
CA GLY A 248 -14.86 4.47 10.79
C GLY A 248 -14.45 3.00 10.74
N LEU A 249 -15.29 2.12 10.17
CA LEU A 249 -14.90 0.75 9.83
C LEU A 249 -13.84 0.78 8.70
N TYR A 250 -12.79 -0.04 8.83
CA TYR A 250 -11.64 -0.17 7.90
C TYR A 250 -10.70 1.04 7.80
N HIS A 251 -10.06 1.39 8.92
CA HIS A 251 -8.95 2.35 8.94
C HIS A 251 -7.68 1.82 8.23
N PRO A 252 -6.68 2.69 7.95
CA PRO A 252 -5.38 2.23 7.43
C PRO A 252 -4.75 1.15 8.31
N ASN A 253 -4.11 0.15 7.68
CA ASN A 253 -3.60 -1.08 8.33
C ASN A 253 -4.65 -1.99 9.00
N CYS A 254 -5.96 -1.76 8.80
CA CYS A 254 -6.98 -2.62 9.37
C CYS A 254 -6.90 -4.06 8.80
N ALA A 255 -6.91 -5.05 9.69
CA ALA A 255 -6.89 -6.47 9.34
C ALA A 255 -8.29 -7.11 9.29
N CYS A 256 -9.35 -6.35 9.56
CA CYS A 256 -10.73 -6.86 9.53
C CYS A 256 -11.16 -7.12 8.08
N THR A 257 -11.95 -8.17 7.90
CA THR A 257 -12.48 -8.63 6.62
C THR A 257 -14.00 -8.70 6.66
N ILE A 258 -14.59 -9.14 5.56
CA ILE A 258 -16.00 -9.48 5.44
C ILE A 258 -16.13 -10.86 4.84
N THR A 259 -17.23 -11.51 5.15
CA THR A 259 -17.71 -12.71 4.46
C THR A 259 -19.15 -12.48 4.05
N PRO A 260 -19.56 -12.84 2.83
CA PRO A 260 -20.94 -12.71 2.43
C PRO A 260 -21.80 -13.74 3.16
N VAL A 261 -23.05 -13.38 3.42
CA VAL A 261 -24.04 -14.26 4.03
C VAL A 261 -25.32 -14.25 3.17
N SER A 262 -25.86 -15.44 2.92
CA SER A 262 -27.06 -15.64 2.10
C SER A 262 -28.34 -15.41 2.90
N ASP A 263 -28.34 -15.73 4.20
CA ASP A 263 -29.44 -15.50 5.13
C ASP A 263 -28.90 -14.76 6.38
N PRO A 264 -29.36 -13.53 6.67
CA PRO A 264 -28.89 -12.76 7.82
C PRO A 264 -29.42 -13.28 9.17
N ASP A 265 -30.44 -14.15 9.18
CA ASP A 265 -31.05 -14.73 10.38
C ASP A 265 -30.48 -16.12 10.75
N TRP A 266 -29.68 -16.71 9.85
CA TRP A 266 -28.98 -17.96 10.09
C TRP A 266 -27.78 -17.74 11.04
N ARG A 267 -27.90 -18.21 12.28
CA ARG A 267 -26.79 -18.41 13.23
C ARG A 267 -26.97 -19.71 14.02
#